data_AF-A0A095X0E5-F1
#
_entry.id   AF-A0A095X0E5-F1
#
_cell.length_a   1.000
_cell.length_b   1.000
_cell.length_c   1.000
_cell.angle_alpha   90.00
_cell.angle_beta   90.00
_cell.angle_gamma   90.00
#
_symmetry.space_group_name_H-M   'P 1'
#
loop_
_entity.id
_entity.type
_entity.pdbx_description
1 polymer ?
#
loop_
_entity_poly.entity_id
_entity_poly.type
_entity_poly.pdbx_seq_one_letter_code
_entity_poly.pdbx_strand_id
1 'polypeptide(L)' 'MIREQLLKLAEENLDIDTSNLDFESKISDMDIDSIDLVDFIMVIEEEFDIEFTDEELDEIETLSDIVSLIESKN' A
#
# COMPACT_ATOMS: atom_id res chain seq x y z
N MET A 1 -8.53 5.39 -10.35
CA MET A 1 -7.62 6.40 -9.77
C MET A 1 -7.04 5.94 -8.42
N ILE A 2 -7.18 4.66 -8.06
CA ILE A 2 -6.68 4.11 -6.80
C ILE A 2 -5.16 4.24 -6.70
N ARG A 3 -4.44 4.03 -7.82
CA ARG A 3 -2.98 4.23 -7.88
C ARG A 3 -2.53 5.62 -7.47
N GLU A 4 -3.23 6.68 -7.89
CA GLU A 4 -2.88 8.06 -7.54
C GLU A 4 -3.16 8.35 -6.05
N GLN A 5 -4.28 7.85 -5.53
CA GLN A 5 -4.62 7.98 -4.10
C GLN A 5 -3.60 7.22 -3.24
N LEU A 6 -3.23 6.01 -3.65
CA LEU A 6 -2.25 5.19 -2.95
C LEU A 6 -0.87 5.84 -2.93
N LEU A 7 -0.42 6.41 -4.06
CA LEU A 7 0.83 7.20 -4.09
C LEU A 7 0.74 8.37 -3.13
N LYS A 8 -0.35 9.12 -3.15
CA LYS A 8 -0.51 10.28 -2.26
C LYS A 8 -0.49 9.88 -0.79
N LEU A 9 -1.15 8.79 -0.42
CA LEU A 9 -1.11 8.24 0.93
C LEU A 9 0.29 7.77 1.31
N ALA A 10 1.01 7.12 0.39
CA ALA A 10 2.36 6.64 0.63
C ALA A 10 3.34 7.82 0.82
N GLU A 11 3.22 8.88 0.03
CA GLU A 11 4.01 10.10 0.18
C GLU A 11 3.73 10.79 1.53
N GLU A 12 2.47 10.85 1.94
CA GLU A 12 2.06 11.55 3.17
C GLU A 12 2.35 10.76 4.46
N ASN A 13 2.24 9.43 4.43
CA ASN A 13 2.41 8.58 5.62
C ASN A 13 3.80 7.94 5.73
N LEU A 14 4.41 7.56 4.60
CA LEU A 14 5.69 6.85 4.58
C LEU A 14 6.88 7.78 4.28
N ASP A 15 6.64 9.05 3.93
CA ASP A 15 7.67 10.04 3.56
C ASP A 15 8.63 9.52 2.47
N ILE A 16 8.10 8.68 1.57
CA ILE A 16 8.83 8.09 0.44
C ILE A 16 8.64 8.90 -0.83
N ASP A 17 9.69 8.96 -1.67
CA ASP A 17 9.62 9.65 -2.96
C ASP A 17 8.81 8.83 -3.97
N THR A 18 7.57 9.23 -4.18
CA THR A 18 6.63 8.59 -5.12
C THR A 18 6.91 8.93 -6.59
N SER A 19 7.81 9.89 -6.85
CA SER A 19 8.13 10.37 -8.20
C SER A 19 8.77 9.30 -9.09
N ASN A 20 9.53 8.38 -8.49
CA ASN A 20 10.20 7.26 -9.17
C ASN A 20 9.79 5.91 -8.59
N LEU A 21 8.67 5.89 -7.87
CA LEU A 21 8.24 4.71 -7.16
C LEU A 21 7.63 3.71 -8.14
N ASP A 22 8.30 2.58 -8.28
CA ASP A 22 7.87 1.50 -9.14
C ASP A 22 6.92 0.58 -8.36
N PHE A 23 5.70 0.42 -8.86
CA PHE A 23 4.68 -0.42 -8.22
C PHE A 23 5.04 -1.91 -8.24
N GLU A 24 5.97 -2.32 -9.11
CA GLU A 24 6.52 -3.69 -9.11
C GLU A 24 7.65 -3.88 -8.09
N SER A 25 8.11 -2.80 -7.45
CA SER A 25 9.10 -2.92 -6.37
C SER A 25 8.48 -3.57 -5.15
N LYS A 26 9.27 -4.44 -4.51
CA LYS A 26 8.86 -5.03 -3.23
C LYS A 26 8.86 -3.95 -2.16
N ILE A 27 7.86 -3.98 -1.30
CA ILE A 27 7.76 -3.05 -0.17
C ILE A 27 8.99 -3.20 0.76
N SER A 28 9.50 -4.43 0.88
CA SER A 28 10.75 -4.72 1.62
C SER A 28 11.98 -3.99 1.09
N ASP A 29 11.98 -3.60 -0.18
CA ASP A 29 13.12 -2.95 -0.85
C ASP A 29 13.02 -1.41 -0.77
N MET A 30 11.89 -0.88 -0.28
CA MET A 30 11.59 0.55 -0.20
C MET A 30 12.14 1.21 1.08
N ASP A 31 12.96 0.51 1.86
CA ASP A 31 13.45 0.97 3.17
C ASP A 31 12.30 1.34 4.15
N ILE A 32 11.14 0.72 3.96
CA ILE A 32 9.95 0.87 4.81
C ILE A 32 10.06 -0.14 5.96
N ASP A 33 9.92 0.33 7.20
CA ASP A 33 9.90 -0.58 8.35
C ASP A 33 8.57 -1.35 8.41
N SER A 34 8.58 -2.55 8.99
CA SER A 34 7.38 -3.38 9.11
C SER A 34 6.24 -2.70 9.88
N ILE A 35 6.55 -1.70 10.71
CA ILE A 35 5.55 -0.89 11.44
C ILE A 35 4.87 0.09 10.49
N ASP A 36 5.66 0.78 9.66
CA ASP A 36 5.16 1.74 8.68
C ASP A 36 4.23 1.07 7.66
N LEU A 37 4.54 -0.18 7.27
CA LEU A 37 3.65 -0.99 6.43
C LEU A 37 2.29 -1.27 7.11
N VAL A 38 2.30 -1.64 8.39
CA VAL A 38 1.06 -1.92 9.14
C VAL A 38 0.23 -0.64 9.28
N ASP A 39 0.86 0.50 9.58
CA ASP A 39 0.19 1.80 9.63
C ASP A 39 -0.40 2.18 8.26
N PHE A 40 0.35 1.95 7.18
CA PHE A 40 -0.10 2.22 5.82
C PHE A 40 -1.31 1.38 5.41
N ILE A 41 -1.30 0.08 5.73
CA ILE A 41 -2.43 -0.82 5.50
C ILE A 41 -3.68 -0.32 6.26
N MET A 42 -3.56 0.03 7.54
CA MET A 42 -4.69 0.54 8.33
C MET A 42 -5.28 1.84 7.75
N VAL A 43 -4.42 2.73 7.24
CA VAL A 43 -4.88 3.97 6.58
C VAL A 43 -5.64 3.66 5.29
N ILE A 44 -5.18 2.68 4.51
CA ILE A 44 -5.87 2.24 3.29
C ILE A 44 -7.23 1.63 3.63
N GLU A 45 -7.30 0.76 4.64
CA GLU A 45 -8.55 0.16 5.10
C GLU A 45 -9.58 1.23 5.48
N GLU A 46 -9.16 2.26 6.23
CA GLU A 46 -10.04 3.36 6.64
C GLU A 46 -10.43 4.28 5.47
N GLU A 47 -9.49 4.64 4.58
CA GLU A 47 -9.76 5.54 3.44
C GLU A 47 -10.68 4.90 2.39
N PHE A 48 -10.52 3.59 2.16
CA PHE A 48 -11.31 2.85 1.17
C PHE A 48 -12.52 2.11 1.76
N ASP A 49 -12.71 2.15 3.09
CA ASP A 49 -13.75 1.42 3.83
C ASP A 49 -13.74 -0.09 3.51
N ILE A 50 -12.53 -0.67 3.52
CA ILE A 50 -12.26 -2.10 3.24
C ILE A 50 -11.54 -2.75 4.41
N GLU A 51 -11.62 -4.07 4.52
CA GLU A 51 -10.79 -4.89 5.42
C GLU A 51 -9.99 -5.89 4.59
N PHE A 52 -8.69 -5.95 4.85
CA PHE A 52 -7.79 -6.99 4.38
C PHE A 52 -7.71 -8.11 5.42
N THR A 53 -7.70 -9.35 4.95
CA THR A 53 -7.43 -10.48 5.83
C THR A 53 -5.94 -10.67 6.03
N ASP A 54 -5.53 -11.31 7.13
CA ASP A 54 -4.12 -11.67 7.37
C ASP A 54 -3.52 -12.44 6.18
N GLU A 55 -4.32 -13.30 5.53
CA GLU A 55 -3.91 -14.05 4.32
C GLU A 55 -3.65 -13.14 3.13
N GLU A 56 -4.49 -12.12 2.91
CA GLU A 56 -4.28 -11.12 1.85
C GLU A 56 -3.05 -10.27 2.16
N LEU A 57 -2.84 -9.89 3.42
CA LEU A 57 -1.66 -9.13 3.85
C LEU A 57 -0.36 -9.92 3.70
N ASP A 58 -0.39 -11.23 3.96
CA ASP A 58 0.74 -12.13 3.75
C ASP A 58 1.06 -12.32 2.25
N GLU A 59 0.08 -12.15 1.36
CA GLU A 59 0.27 -12.21 -0.10
C GLU A 59 0.77 -10.88 -0.70
N ILE A 60 0.70 -9.76 0.04
CA ILE A 60 1.20 -8.46 -0.41
C ILE A 60 2.73 -8.46 -0.40
N GLU A 61 3.33 -8.49 -1.59
CA GLU A 61 4.77 -8.25 -1.74
C GLU A 61 5.07 -6.87 -2.34
N THR A 62 4.17 -6.38 -3.20
CA THR A 62 4.36 -5.14 -3.96
C THR A 62 3.18 -4.18 -3.79
N LEU A 63 3.41 -2.89 -4.08
CA LEU A 63 2.32 -1.90 -4.07
C LEU A 63 1.27 -2.19 -5.16
N SER A 64 1.66 -2.85 -6.26
CA SER A 64 0.72 -3.30 -7.28
C SER A 64 -0.30 -4.31 -6.73
N ASP A 65 0.12 -5.19 -5.83
CA ASP A 65 -0.76 -6.18 -5.21
C ASP A 65 -1.79 -5.49 -4.32
N ILE A 66 -1.37 -4.49 -3.53
CA ILE A 66 -2.27 -3.66 -2.72
C ILE A 66 -3.33 -2.99 -3.59
N VAL A 67 -2.90 -2.33 -4.67
CA VAL A 67 -3.84 -1.67 -5.59
C VAL A 67 -4.84 -2.67 -6.15
N SER A 68 -4.37 -3.86 -6.52
CA SER A 68 -5.22 -4.93 -7.08
C SER A 68 -6.23 -5.45 -6.05
N LEU A 69 -5.84 -5.57 -4.79
CA LEU A 69 -6.73 -5.97 -3.70
C LEU A 69 -7.80 -4.90 -3.43
N ILE A 70 -7.41 -3.62 -3.39
CA ILE A 70 -8.37 -2.51 -3.26
C ILE A 70 -9.36 -2.52 -4.44
N GLU A 71 -8.86 -2.64 -5.67
CA GLU A 71 -9.69 -2.72 -6.88
C GLU A 71 -10.59 -3.97 -6.90
N SER A 72 -10.19 -5.06 -6.24
CA SER A 72 -11.02 -6.26 -6.14
C SER A 72 -12.14 -6.11 -5.11
N LYS A 73 -12.00 -5.22 -4.12
CA LYS A 73 -12.98 -5.00 -3.05
C LYS A 73 -13.92 -3.81 -3.33
N ASN A 74 -13.65 -2.99 -4.35
CA ASN A 74 -14.40 -1.78 -4.72
C ASN A 74 -15.03 -1.90 -6.12
#